data_AF-A0A838JA70-F1
#
_entry.id   AF-A0A838JA70-F1
#
_cell.length_a   1.000
_cell.length_b   1.000
_cell.length_c   1.000
_cell.angle_alpha   90.00
_cell.angle_beta   90.00
_cell.angle_gamma   90.00
#
_symmetry.space_group_name_H-M   'P 1'
#
loop_
_entity.id
_entity.type
_entity.pdbx_description
1 polymer ?
#
loop_
_entity_poly.entity_id
_entity_poly.type
_entity_poly.pdbx_seq_one_letter_code
_entity_poly.pdbx_strand_id
1 'polypeptide(L)'
;MAANLTFDQFYRDVFPQGIRFLIKVYGLNFHDAEEIVQSALVDFWYEHPNVSDLAKPYGFFKAFLRMRALQVVSIRMALPVTLSDAHPSVVKDQRKPSLDLPVDDHEHTYGDFRPSGGASVEATVLARLEWEEISAVIRHLPLPQQIMISRRAHGYSFPEIAARLHQQYGRFSAQTVAQTLVEVRRTLRQQMQVAKGTARIKRAKLHQPWSTIHAACQRCGTTTIAHAAHGYCHDCYPQMRRQLRRAGIEQRIKHYEWSHAYPACVACGTTSHPHNGHGYCRPCYWRLFGSAQRAAALG
;
A
#
# COMPACT_ATOMS: atom_id res chain seq x y z
N MET A 1 -24.68 33.25 30.60
CA MET A 1 -25.11 32.14 29.73
C MET A 1 -23.98 31.88 28.74
N ALA A 2 -23.26 30.77 28.85
CA ALA A 2 -22.25 30.41 27.86
C ALA A 2 -22.96 29.94 26.59
N ALA A 3 -22.58 30.47 25.42
CA ALA A 3 -23.12 30.00 24.15
C ALA A 3 -22.68 28.54 23.94
N ASN A 4 -23.62 27.64 23.64
CA ASN A 4 -23.31 26.26 23.29
C ASN A 4 -22.51 26.26 21.98
N LEU A 5 -21.25 25.84 22.06
CA LEU A 5 -20.39 25.72 20.88
C LEU A 5 -20.88 24.54 20.04
N THR A 6 -21.24 24.77 18.77
CA THR A 6 -21.63 23.68 17.87
C THR A 6 -20.41 22.93 17.35
N PHE A 7 -20.60 21.69 16.88
CA PHE A 7 -19.52 20.92 16.24
C PHE A 7 -18.87 21.69 15.10
N ASP A 8 -19.68 22.32 14.24
CA ASP A 8 -19.17 23.08 13.09
C ASP A 8 -18.37 24.32 13.49
N GLN A 9 -18.74 24.97 14.60
CA GLN A 9 -17.94 26.08 15.14
C GLN A 9 -16.62 25.56 15.70
N PHE A 10 -16.67 24.49 16.51
CA PHE A 10 -15.46 23.87 17.06
C PHE A 10 -14.52 23.38 15.96
N TYR A 11 -15.05 22.68 14.95
CA TYR A 11 -14.30 22.14 13.83
C TYR A 11 -13.59 23.26 13.07
N ARG A 12 -14.31 24.33 12.69
CA ARG A 12 -13.71 25.46 11.96
C ARG A 12 -12.57 26.14 12.72
N ASP A 13 -12.71 26.26 14.03
CA ASP A 13 -11.71 26.93 14.86
C ASP A 13 -10.49 26.04 15.12
N VAL A 14 -10.72 24.75 15.34
CA VAL A 14 -9.70 23.82 15.84
C VAL A 14 -8.96 23.11 14.73
N PHE A 15 -9.64 22.78 13.63
CA PHE A 15 -9.06 22.02 12.52
C PHE A 15 -7.79 22.66 11.95
N PRO A 16 -7.77 23.95 11.54
CA PRO A 16 -6.57 24.56 10.95
C PRO A 16 -5.41 24.63 11.95
N GLN A 17 -5.73 24.79 13.24
CA GLN A 17 -4.73 24.86 14.30
C GLN A 17 -4.12 23.49 14.59
N GLY A 18 -4.92 22.43 14.55
CA GLY A 18 -4.46 21.05 14.65
C GLY A 18 -3.48 20.69 13.53
N ILE A 19 -3.82 21.03 12.28
CA ILE A 19 -2.95 20.82 11.12
C ILE A 19 -1.59 21.51 11.33
N ARG A 20 -1.62 22.82 11.61
CA ARG A 20 -0.40 23.62 11.82
C ARG A 20 0.44 23.06 12.96
N PHE A 21 -0.19 22.62 14.04
CA PHE A 21 0.49 22.01 15.17
C PHE A 21 1.20 20.71 14.76
N LEU A 22 0.54 19.82 14.02
CA LEU A 22 1.11 18.54 13.62
C LEU A 22 2.25 18.69 12.62
N ILE A 23 2.08 19.55 11.62
CA ILE A 23 3.14 19.86 10.65
C ILE A 23 4.36 20.46 11.38
N LYS A 24 4.13 21.45 12.26
CA LYS A 24 5.22 22.15 12.95
C LYS A 24 5.97 21.28 13.95
N VAL A 25 5.26 20.45 14.71
CA VAL A 25 5.84 19.69 15.84
C VAL A 25 6.36 18.33 15.41
N TYR A 26 5.67 17.65 14.49
CA TYR A 26 5.99 16.28 14.08
C TYR A 26 6.53 16.18 12.65
N GLY A 27 6.63 17.30 11.92
CA GLY A 27 7.16 17.31 10.55
C GLY A 27 6.29 16.56 9.54
N LEU A 28 4.99 16.39 9.84
CA LEU A 28 4.07 15.68 8.95
C LEU A 28 3.79 16.50 7.69
N ASN A 29 3.51 15.82 6.58
CA ASN A 29 2.91 16.47 5.41
C ASN A 29 1.44 16.85 5.69
N PHE A 30 0.87 17.72 4.86
CA PHE A 30 -0.49 18.22 5.05
C PHE A 30 -1.53 17.09 5.11
N HIS A 31 -1.43 16.10 4.22
CA HIS A 31 -2.40 15.02 4.13
C HIS A 31 -2.40 14.12 5.37
N ASP A 32 -1.22 13.74 5.87
CA ASP A 32 -1.08 12.98 7.13
C ASP A 32 -1.62 13.79 8.33
N ALA A 33 -1.31 15.08 8.39
CA ALA A 33 -1.83 15.95 9.43
C ALA A 33 -3.36 16.05 9.36
N GLU A 34 -3.92 16.12 8.15
CA GLU A 34 -5.36 16.18 7.89
C GLU A 34 -6.09 14.96 8.43
N GLU A 35 -5.65 13.77 8.03
CA GLU A 35 -6.25 12.52 8.46
C GLU A 35 -6.23 12.37 9.99
N ILE A 36 -5.11 12.70 10.63
CA ILE A 36 -4.97 12.62 12.09
C ILE A 36 -5.92 13.61 12.78
N VAL A 37 -6.03 14.84 12.28
CA VAL A 37 -6.90 15.86 12.88
C VAL A 37 -8.37 15.50 12.69
N GLN A 38 -8.78 15.02 11.51
CA GLN A 38 -10.16 14.57 11.26
C GLN A 38 -10.55 13.44 12.20
N SER A 39 -9.73 12.38 12.28
CA SER A 39 -9.97 11.26 13.18
C SER A 39 -10.02 11.73 14.64
N ALA A 40 -9.06 12.58 15.06
CA ALA A 40 -9.01 13.07 16.42
C ALA A 40 -10.23 13.93 16.78
N LEU A 41 -10.76 14.73 15.84
CA LEU A 41 -11.95 15.55 16.07
C LEU A 41 -13.21 14.71 16.24
N VAL A 42 -13.39 13.68 15.41
CA VAL A 42 -14.54 12.77 15.52
C VAL A 42 -14.52 12.05 16.87
N ASP A 43 -13.36 11.50 17.24
CA ASP A 43 -13.20 10.79 18.52
C ASP A 43 -13.41 11.73 19.72
N PHE A 44 -12.81 12.92 19.66
CA PHE A 44 -12.93 13.91 20.74
C PHE A 44 -14.37 14.37 20.92
N TRP A 45 -15.09 14.62 19.83
CA TRP A 45 -16.50 15.03 19.91
C TRP A 45 -17.40 13.92 20.44
N TYR A 46 -17.13 12.67 20.05
CA TYR A 46 -17.87 11.51 20.56
C TYR A 46 -17.66 11.31 22.07
N GLU A 47 -16.44 11.55 22.56
CA GLU A 47 -16.12 11.44 24.00
C GLU A 47 -16.61 12.66 24.81
N HIS A 48 -16.76 13.82 24.16
CA HIS A 48 -17.15 15.07 24.79
C HIS A 48 -18.27 15.76 23.99
N PRO A 49 -19.51 15.23 23.98
CA PRO A 49 -20.61 15.80 23.20
C PRO A 49 -20.97 17.24 23.63
N ASN A 50 -20.67 17.61 24.88
CA ASN A 50 -20.82 18.96 25.40
C ASN A 50 -19.44 19.62 25.58
N VAL A 51 -18.76 19.92 24.47
CA VAL A 51 -17.44 20.59 24.50
C VAL A 51 -17.45 21.91 25.28
N SER A 52 -18.60 22.59 25.34
CA SER A 52 -18.82 23.81 26.14
C SER A 52 -18.59 23.63 27.64
N ASP A 53 -18.71 22.41 28.16
CA ASP A 53 -18.55 22.12 29.60
C ASP A 53 -17.06 22.00 29.99
N LEU A 54 -16.17 21.91 29.00
CA LEU A 54 -14.73 21.90 29.25
C LEU A 54 -14.24 23.32 29.55
N ALA A 55 -13.56 23.49 30.69
CA ALA A 55 -12.99 24.80 31.06
C ALA A 55 -11.98 25.34 30.02
N LYS A 56 -11.34 24.45 29.24
CA LYS A 56 -10.34 24.77 28.20
C LYS A 56 -10.43 23.77 27.04
N PRO A 57 -11.45 23.84 26.18
CA PRO A 57 -11.72 22.80 25.17
C PRO A 57 -10.56 22.66 24.18
N TYR A 58 -9.92 23.77 23.80
CA TYR A 58 -8.74 23.75 22.94
C TYR A 58 -7.51 23.10 23.61
N GLY A 59 -7.30 23.34 24.91
CA GLY A 59 -6.21 22.73 25.66
C GLY A 59 -6.34 21.21 25.74
N PHE A 60 -7.55 20.73 26.00
CA PHE A 60 -7.89 19.31 25.99
C PHE A 60 -7.73 18.69 24.61
N PHE A 61 -8.27 19.32 23.57
CA PHE A 61 -8.12 18.83 22.21
C PHE A 61 -6.65 18.77 21.78
N LYS A 62 -5.83 19.78 22.14
CA LYS A 62 -4.40 19.77 21.82
C LYS A 62 -3.66 18.62 22.52
N ALA A 63 -4.02 18.28 23.76
CA ALA A 63 -3.48 17.11 24.45
C ALA A 63 -3.94 15.79 23.78
N PHE A 64 -5.21 15.72 23.40
CA PHE A 64 -5.79 14.59 22.68
C PHE A 64 -5.10 14.37 21.32
N LEU A 65 -4.90 15.46 20.57
CA LEU A 65 -4.21 15.45 19.29
C LEU A 65 -2.74 15.05 19.42
N ARG A 66 -2.05 15.45 20.51
CA ARG A 66 -0.71 14.95 20.83
C ARG A 66 -0.70 13.44 21.04
N MET A 67 -1.64 12.90 21.81
CA MET A 67 -1.72 11.45 22.02
C MET A 67 -2.01 10.71 20.71
N ARG A 68 -2.94 11.19 19.88
CA ARG A 68 -3.23 10.59 18.58
C ARG A 68 -2.05 10.66 17.62
N ALA A 69 -1.36 11.80 17.55
CA ALA A 69 -0.14 11.93 16.77
C ALA A 69 0.94 10.98 17.25
N LEU A 70 1.16 10.88 18.56
CA LEU A 70 2.11 9.93 19.14
C LEU A 70 1.70 8.49 18.91
N GLN A 71 0.42 8.14 18.91
CA GLN A 71 -0.04 6.80 18.56
C GLN A 71 0.26 6.48 17.10
N VAL A 72 -0.07 7.38 16.18
CA VAL A 72 0.20 7.19 14.75
C VAL A 72 1.70 7.14 14.49
N VAL A 73 2.49 8.03 15.10
CA VAL A 73 3.95 8.05 14.98
C VAL A 73 4.59 6.84 15.66
N SER A 74 4.14 6.43 16.85
CA SER A 74 4.69 5.27 17.57
C SER A 74 4.31 3.95 16.89
N ILE A 75 3.10 3.84 16.33
CA ILE A 75 2.74 2.70 15.47
C ILE A 75 3.62 2.69 14.21
N ARG A 76 3.91 3.86 13.62
CA ARG A 76 4.84 3.99 12.50
C ARG A 76 6.31 3.69 12.88
N MET A 77 6.72 3.90 14.12
CA MET A 77 8.11 3.72 14.58
C MET A 77 8.39 2.40 15.33
N ALA A 78 7.38 1.76 15.92
CA ALA A 78 7.52 0.49 16.65
C ALA A 78 7.50 -0.76 15.75
N LEU A 79 7.51 -0.58 14.43
CA LEU A 79 7.70 -1.62 13.42
C LEU A 79 9.09 -1.43 12.75
N PRO A 80 10.16 -1.39 13.56
CA PRO A 80 10.94 -2.61 13.77
C PRO A 80 11.46 -2.76 15.22
N VAL A 81 11.98 -3.94 15.56
CA VAL A 81 12.59 -4.32 16.87
C VAL A 81 11.62 -5.02 17.85
N THR A 82 11.23 -6.25 17.53
CA THR A 82 11.65 -7.51 18.19
C THR A 82 10.68 -8.64 17.82
N LEU A 83 10.93 -9.26 16.66
CA LEU A 83 10.62 -10.67 16.40
C LEU A 83 11.97 -11.34 16.13
N SER A 84 12.79 -11.47 17.17
CA SER A 84 13.95 -12.34 17.16
C SER A 84 13.91 -13.15 18.44
N ASP A 85 13.79 -14.46 18.27
CA ASP A 85 13.82 -15.44 19.33
C ASP A 85 15.12 -15.33 20.12
N ALA A 86 14.99 -15.31 21.44
CA ALA A 86 16.10 -15.57 22.34
C ALA A 86 16.32 -17.10 22.38
N HIS A 87 17.47 -17.56 21.90
CA HIS A 87 18.05 -18.84 22.30
C HIS A 87 19.56 -18.63 22.58
N PRO A 88 20.13 -19.26 23.62
CA PRO A 88 21.43 -18.86 24.12
C PRO A 88 22.60 -19.63 23.47
N SER A 89 23.72 -18.92 23.35
CA SER A 89 25.10 -19.42 23.45
C SER A 89 25.64 -20.33 22.34
N VAL A 90 26.33 -19.75 21.36
CA VAL A 90 27.56 -20.34 20.78
C VAL A 90 28.58 -19.23 20.56
N VAL A 91 29.65 -19.23 21.37
CA VAL A 91 30.84 -18.41 21.20
C VAL A 91 31.58 -18.88 19.94
N LYS A 92 31.73 -18.00 18.95
CA LYS A 92 32.73 -18.18 17.89
C LYS A 92 33.54 -16.88 17.69
N ASP A 93 34.79 -17.06 18.06
CA ASP A 93 35.99 -16.26 17.85
C ASP A 93 36.03 -15.57 16.47
N GLN A 94 36.14 -14.24 16.45
CA GLN A 94 36.35 -13.45 15.24
C GLN A 94 37.77 -12.90 15.23
N ARG A 95 38.65 -13.55 14.45
CA ARG A 95 39.90 -12.92 13.99
C ARG A 95 39.58 -12.00 12.82
N LYS A 96 39.83 -10.71 12.98
CA LYS A 96 39.90 -9.73 11.88
C LYS A 96 41.12 -10.00 11.01
N PRO A 97 41.03 -10.00 9.67
CA PRO A 97 42.18 -9.78 8.82
C PRO A 97 42.48 -8.28 8.74
N SER A 98 43.72 -7.91 9.03
CA SER A 98 44.28 -6.60 8.69
C SER A 98 44.47 -6.56 7.17
N LEU A 99 43.91 -5.54 6.52
CA LEU A 99 44.23 -5.22 5.13
C LEU A 99 44.70 -3.77 5.12
N ASP A 100 46.02 -3.61 5.14
CA ASP A 100 46.68 -2.33 4.90
C ASP A 100 46.62 -2.05 3.39
N LEU A 101 45.93 -0.98 3.01
CA LEU A 101 46.04 -0.36 1.70
C LEU A 101 46.40 1.12 1.88
N PRO A 102 47.31 1.65 1.04
CA PRO A 102 47.77 3.03 1.13
C PRO A 102 46.67 4.01 0.68
N VAL A 103 46.51 5.07 1.47
CA VAL A 103 45.59 6.18 1.23
C VAL A 103 46.29 7.17 0.30
N ASP A 104 45.71 7.42 -0.88
CA ASP A 104 46.06 8.56 -1.73
C ASP A 104 45.29 9.80 -1.25
N ASP A 105 46.04 10.86 -0.95
CA ASP A 105 45.55 12.14 -0.47
C ASP A 105 44.98 12.98 -1.62
N HIS A 106 43.64 13.01 -1.73
CA HIS A 106 42.93 14.12 -2.36
C HIS A 106 41.80 14.61 -1.44
N GLU A 107 42.09 15.69 -0.72
CA GLU A 107 41.15 16.47 0.07
C GLU A 107 40.05 17.06 -0.83
N HIS A 108 38.87 16.44 -0.80
CA HIS A 108 37.61 17.12 -1.08
C HIS A 108 36.77 17.15 0.19
N THR A 109 36.70 18.33 0.79
CA THR A 109 35.81 18.68 1.89
C THR A 109 34.35 18.48 1.49
N TYR A 110 33.83 17.27 1.71
CA TYR A 110 32.40 17.02 1.83
C TYR A 110 32.02 17.17 3.31
N GLY A 111 31.28 18.23 3.61
CA GLY A 111 30.77 18.48 4.95
C GLY A 111 29.94 17.29 5.46
N ASP A 112 30.16 16.97 6.74
CA ASP A 112 29.48 15.94 7.52
C ASP A 112 27.95 16.03 7.43
N PHE A 113 27.36 15.36 6.44
CA PHE A 113 25.96 14.98 6.47
C PHE A 113 25.84 13.73 7.35
N ARG A 114 25.62 13.93 8.65
CA ARG A 114 25.02 12.88 9.48
C ARG A 114 23.61 12.61 8.92
N PRO A 115 23.31 11.41 8.40
CA PRO A 115 21.93 11.07 8.10
C PRO A 115 21.16 11.07 9.42
N SER A 116 20.24 12.03 9.57
CA SER A 116 19.23 11.97 10.60
C SER A 116 18.52 10.62 10.47
N GLY A 117 18.48 9.84 11.56
CA GLY A 117 17.94 8.49 11.60
C GLY A 117 16.42 8.42 11.45
N GLY A 118 15.87 9.11 10.45
CA GLY A 118 14.48 8.98 10.03
C GLY A 118 14.27 7.63 9.36
N ALA A 119 13.12 7.02 9.61
CA ALA A 119 12.67 5.86 8.86
C ALA A 119 12.71 6.19 7.36
N SER A 120 13.21 5.25 6.54
CA SER A 120 13.25 5.47 5.09
C SER A 120 11.84 5.72 4.53
N VAL A 121 11.75 6.43 3.41
CA VAL A 121 10.48 6.64 2.70
C VAL A 121 9.81 5.29 2.39
N GLU A 122 10.61 4.28 2.05
CA GLU A 122 10.13 2.91 1.84
C GLU A 122 9.51 2.31 3.11
N ALA A 123 10.17 2.43 4.27
CA ALA A 123 9.64 1.94 5.55
C ALA A 123 8.30 2.63 5.90
N THR A 124 8.19 3.93 5.60
CA THR A 124 6.95 4.70 5.85
C THR A 124 5.81 4.26 4.94
N VAL A 125 6.08 4.01 3.65
CA VAL A 125 5.08 3.50 2.70
C VAL A 125 4.62 2.10 3.07
N LEU A 126 5.53 1.23 3.51
CA LEU A 126 5.19 -0.13 3.95
C LEU A 126 4.34 -0.11 5.22
N ALA A 127 4.70 0.70 6.22
CA ALA A 127 3.91 0.85 7.45
C ALA A 127 2.49 1.37 7.17
N ARG A 128 2.33 2.27 6.18
CA ARG A 128 1.02 2.75 5.73
C ARG A 128 0.20 1.63 5.10
N LEU A 129 0.78 0.85 4.18
CA LEU A 129 0.09 -0.27 3.53
C LEU A 129 -0.32 -1.34 4.56
N GLU A 130 0.55 -1.65 5.52
CA GLU A 130 0.22 -2.58 6.62
C GLU A 130 -0.93 -2.03 7.49
N TRP A 131 -0.96 -0.74 7.79
CA TRP A 131 -2.04 -0.12 8.55
C TRP A 131 -3.38 -0.11 7.80
N GLU A 132 -3.36 0.17 6.49
CA GLU A 132 -4.56 0.13 5.65
C GLU A 132 -5.16 -1.28 5.59
N GLU A 133 -4.31 -2.31 5.51
CA GLU A 133 -4.72 -3.72 5.56
C GLU A 133 -5.31 -4.08 6.94
N ILE A 134 -4.64 -3.74 8.04
CA ILE A 134 -5.15 -4.00 9.40
C ILE A 134 -6.48 -3.27 9.63
N SER A 135 -6.55 -2.00 9.22
CA SER A 135 -7.75 -1.18 9.36
C SER A 135 -8.92 -1.72 8.54
N ALA A 136 -8.65 -2.24 7.34
CA ALA A 136 -9.66 -2.93 6.53
C ALA A 136 -10.23 -4.14 7.25
N VAL A 137 -9.37 -4.97 7.87
CA VAL A 137 -9.83 -6.11 8.66
C VAL A 137 -10.68 -5.67 9.86
N ILE A 138 -10.22 -4.68 10.62
CA ILE A 138 -10.93 -4.19 11.81
C ILE A 138 -12.34 -3.68 11.44
N ARG A 139 -12.48 -2.96 10.33
CA ARG A 139 -13.79 -2.45 9.85
C ARG A 139 -14.81 -3.55 9.56
N HIS A 140 -14.37 -4.78 9.27
CA HIS A 140 -15.26 -5.91 9.02
C HIS A 140 -15.63 -6.70 10.29
N LEU A 141 -15.03 -6.40 11.44
CA LEU A 141 -15.40 -7.05 12.70
C LEU A 141 -16.75 -6.51 13.20
N PRO A 142 -17.54 -7.30 13.96
CA PRO A 142 -18.71 -6.79 14.67
C PRO A 142 -18.36 -5.58 15.54
N LEU A 143 -19.26 -4.57 15.57
CA LEU A 143 -19.04 -3.31 16.29
C LEU A 143 -18.56 -3.48 17.74
N PRO A 144 -19.09 -4.42 18.56
CA PRO A 144 -18.57 -4.64 19.91
C PRO A 144 -17.08 -5.01 19.92
N GLN A 145 -16.62 -5.80 18.95
CA GLN A 145 -15.21 -6.18 18.85
C GLN A 145 -14.34 -4.99 18.43
N GLN A 146 -14.80 -4.15 17.51
CA GLN A 146 -14.10 -2.90 17.14
C GLN A 146 -13.90 -1.99 18.36
N ILE A 147 -14.95 -1.83 19.18
CA ILE A 147 -14.91 -1.05 20.42
C ILE A 147 -13.93 -1.67 21.42
N MET A 148 -13.93 -3.00 21.60
CA MET A 148 -12.97 -3.69 22.48
C MET A 148 -11.52 -3.43 22.05
N ILE A 149 -11.22 -3.55 20.75
CA ILE A 149 -9.87 -3.31 20.21
C ILE A 149 -9.44 -1.86 20.46
N SER A 150 -10.30 -0.91 20.10
CA SER A 150 -10.03 0.52 20.27
C SER A 150 -9.77 0.85 21.74
N ARG A 151 -10.69 0.49 22.65
CA ARG A 151 -10.54 0.75 24.09
C ARG A 151 -9.33 0.06 24.67
N ARG A 152 -9.01 -1.16 24.23
CA ARG A 152 -7.79 -1.83 24.69
C ARG A 152 -6.52 -1.10 24.25
N ALA A 153 -6.49 -0.57 23.02
CA ALA A 153 -5.39 0.26 22.53
C ALA A 153 -5.26 1.59 23.30
N HIS A 154 -6.35 2.10 23.87
CA HIS A 154 -6.37 3.26 24.76
C HIS A 154 -6.05 2.93 26.23
N GLY A 155 -5.64 1.70 26.55
CA GLY A 155 -5.16 1.33 27.88
C GLY A 155 -6.25 0.91 28.88
N TYR A 156 -7.52 0.86 28.46
CA TYR A 156 -8.59 0.39 29.35
C TYR A 156 -8.37 -1.07 29.77
N SER A 157 -8.71 -1.37 31.03
CA SER A 157 -8.69 -2.72 31.58
C SER A 157 -9.89 -3.53 31.08
N PHE A 158 -9.80 -4.87 31.13
CA PHE A 158 -10.92 -5.72 30.71
C PHE A 158 -12.21 -5.50 31.51
N PRO A 159 -12.18 -5.27 32.84
CA PRO A 159 -13.38 -4.92 33.60
C PRO A 159 -14.03 -3.61 33.13
N GLU A 160 -13.26 -2.56 32.85
CA GLU A 160 -13.80 -1.28 32.37
C GLU A 160 -14.45 -1.40 30.99
N ILE A 161 -13.80 -2.14 30.09
CA ILE A 161 -14.35 -2.43 28.75
C ILE A 161 -15.65 -3.24 28.89
N ALA A 162 -15.65 -4.27 29.74
CA ALA A 162 -16.83 -5.10 29.96
C ALA A 162 -18.00 -4.32 30.56
N ALA A 163 -17.77 -3.47 31.56
CA ALA A 163 -18.80 -2.65 32.18
C ALA A 163 -19.50 -1.73 31.16
N ARG A 164 -18.71 -1.06 30.30
CA ARG A 164 -19.24 -0.18 29.25
C ARG A 164 -20.03 -0.95 28.19
N LEU A 165 -19.49 -2.08 27.73
CA LEU A 165 -20.20 -2.91 26.74
C LEU A 165 -21.45 -3.55 27.34
N HIS A 166 -21.42 -3.94 28.61
CA HIS A 166 -22.59 -4.47 29.31
C HIS A 166 -23.70 -3.42 29.40
N GLN A 167 -23.36 -2.17 29.70
CA GLN A 167 -24.32 -1.07 29.75
C GLN A 167 -24.98 -0.82 28.38
N GLN A 168 -24.22 -0.93 27.28
CA GLN A 168 -24.69 -0.56 25.95
C GLN A 168 -25.35 -1.73 25.18
N TYR A 169 -24.84 -2.95 25.35
CA TYR A 169 -25.21 -4.12 24.55
C TYR A 169 -25.66 -5.33 25.39
N GLY A 170 -25.58 -5.24 26.72
CA GLY A 170 -25.88 -6.34 27.64
C GLY A 170 -24.81 -7.43 27.67
N ARG A 171 -24.86 -8.32 28.67
CA ARG A 171 -24.12 -9.60 28.78
C ARG A 171 -22.65 -9.62 28.30
N PHE A 172 -21.85 -8.60 28.63
CA PHE A 172 -20.39 -8.70 28.56
C PHE A 172 -19.79 -8.90 29.95
N SER A 173 -18.93 -9.91 30.10
CA SER A 173 -18.08 -10.10 31.28
C SER A 173 -16.63 -9.80 30.93
N ALA A 174 -15.79 -9.51 31.92
CA ALA A 174 -14.35 -9.30 31.70
C ALA A 174 -13.69 -10.52 31.04
N GLN A 175 -14.11 -11.73 31.41
CA GLN A 175 -13.64 -12.98 30.80
C GLN A 175 -14.05 -13.08 29.33
N THR A 176 -15.30 -12.74 29.01
CA THR A 176 -15.80 -12.72 27.62
C THR A 176 -15.02 -11.73 26.75
N VAL A 177 -14.72 -10.53 27.27
CA VAL A 177 -13.90 -9.52 26.58
C VAL A 177 -12.49 -10.05 26.32
N ALA A 178 -11.85 -10.65 27.33
CA ALA A 178 -10.51 -11.21 27.19
C ALA A 178 -10.45 -12.32 26.14
N GLN A 179 -11.39 -13.28 26.19
CA GLN A 179 -11.48 -14.38 25.21
C GLN A 179 -11.73 -13.85 23.78
N THR A 180 -12.64 -12.88 23.63
CA THR A 180 -12.94 -12.25 22.34
C THR A 180 -11.70 -11.57 21.76
N LEU A 181 -10.93 -10.82 22.57
CA LEU A 181 -9.72 -10.16 22.10
C LEU A 181 -8.60 -11.14 21.73
N VAL A 182 -8.49 -12.28 22.41
CA VAL A 182 -7.57 -13.36 22.03
C VAL A 182 -7.94 -13.94 20.66
N GLU A 183 -9.23 -14.19 20.42
CA GLU A 183 -9.70 -14.73 19.14
C GLU A 183 -9.53 -13.72 18.00
N VAL A 184 -9.92 -12.46 18.22
CA VAL A 184 -9.68 -11.36 17.27
C VAL A 184 -8.19 -11.26 16.91
N ARG A 185 -7.29 -11.35 17.90
CA ARG A 185 -5.84 -11.32 17.66
C ARG A 185 -5.37 -12.52 16.83
N ARG A 186 -5.95 -13.71 17.03
CA ARG A 186 -5.65 -14.91 16.24
C ARG A 186 -6.09 -14.73 14.79
N THR A 187 -7.32 -14.27 14.56
CA THR A 187 -7.86 -14.01 13.22
C THR A 187 -7.06 -12.95 12.48
N LEU A 188 -6.72 -11.83 13.14
CA LEU A 188 -5.87 -10.80 12.58
C LEU A 188 -4.51 -11.35 12.14
N ARG A 189 -3.86 -12.17 12.98
CA ARG A 189 -2.58 -12.81 12.61
C ARG A 189 -2.72 -13.73 11.39
N GLN A 190 -3.78 -14.53 11.32
CA GLN A 190 -4.02 -15.42 10.17
C GLN A 190 -4.26 -14.63 8.89
N GLN A 191 -5.08 -13.58 8.94
CA GLN A 191 -5.33 -12.74 7.77
C GLN A 191 -4.08 -11.96 7.34
N MET A 192 -3.28 -11.48 8.28
CA MET A 192 -1.98 -10.84 7.98
C MET A 192 -0.97 -11.82 7.40
N GLN A 193 -0.95 -13.09 7.81
CA GLN A 193 -0.10 -14.13 7.19
C GLN A 193 -0.48 -14.34 5.71
N VAL A 194 -1.77 -14.41 5.41
CA VAL A 194 -2.27 -14.49 4.03
C VAL A 194 -1.91 -13.23 3.25
N ALA A 195 -2.13 -12.04 3.83
CA ALA A 195 -1.78 -10.76 3.23
C ALA A 195 -0.27 -10.69 2.91
N LYS A 196 0.60 -11.04 3.87
CA LYS A 196 2.06 -11.12 3.66
C LYS A 196 2.46 -12.08 2.55
N GLY A 197 1.78 -13.23 2.43
CA GLY A 197 1.96 -14.14 1.30
C GLY A 197 1.67 -13.48 -0.04
N THR A 198 0.53 -12.78 -0.14
CA THR A 198 0.15 -12.05 -1.36
C THR A 198 1.04 -10.84 -1.64
N ALA A 199 1.47 -10.10 -0.61
CA ALA A 199 2.39 -8.98 -0.71
C ALA A 199 3.77 -9.45 -1.18
N ARG A 200 4.27 -10.59 -0.68
CA ARG A 200 5.52 -11.20 -1.16
C ARG A 200 5.43 -11.57 -2.64
N ILE A 201 4.30 -12.11 -3.10
CA ILE A 201 4.06 -12.40 -4.52
C ILE A 201 4.01 -11.11 -5.35
N LYS A 202 3.33 -10.06 -4.87
CA LYS A 202 3.29 -8.74 -5.54
C LYS A 202 4.68 -8.10 -5.59
N ARG A 203 5.46 -8.15 -4.52
CA ARG A 203 6.83 -7.62 -4.44
C ARG A 203 7.77 -8.39 -5.37
N ALA A 204 7.63 -9.72 -5.43
CA ALA A 204 8.36 -10.53 -6.39
C ALA A 204 8.02 -10.16 -7.84
N LYS A 205 6.77 -9.79 -8.14
CA LYS A 205 6.37 -9.25 -9.46
C LYS A 205 6.87 -7.83 -9.71
N LEU A 206 6.96 -6.99 -8.69
CA LEU A 206 7.50 -5.61 -8.77
C LEU A 206 9.02 -5.59 -8.97
N HIS A 207 9.74 -6.56 -8.38
CA HIS A 207 11.18 -6.73 -8.57
C HIS A 207 11.52 -7.71 -9.70
N GLN A 208 10.53 -8.18 -10.47
CA GLN A 208 10.88 -8.78 -11.75
C GLN A 208 11.52 -7.68 -12.60
N PRO A 209 12.69 -7.96 -13.21
CA PRO A 209 13.32 -7.00 -14.08
C PRO A 209 12.33 -6.61 -15.17
N TRP A 210 12.24 -5.31 -15.43
CA TRP A 210 11.27 -4.68 -16.34
C TRP A 210 11.13 -5.41 -17.68
N SER A 211 12.23 -5.97 -18.17
CA SER A 211 12.26 -7.08 -19.11
C SER A 211 13.50 -7.95 -18.83
N THR A 212 13.59 -9.13 -19.45
CA THR A 212 14.77 -10.01 -19.32
C THR A 212 16.03 -9.44 -19.96
N ILE A 213 15.90 -8.47 -20.88
CA ILE A 213 17.00 -7.96 -21.72
C ILE A 213 17.30 -6.48 -21.43
N HIS A 214 16.31 -5.72 -21.00
CA HIS A 214 16.41 -4.28 -20.75
C HIS A 214 16.01 -3.96 -19.31
N ALA A 215 16.83 -3.14 -18.65
CA ALA A 215 16.59 -2.70 -17.28
C ALA A 215 15.50 -1.63 -17.17
N ALA A 216 15.25 -0.85 -18.24
CA ALA A 216 14.26 0.21 -18.29
C ALA A 216 13.87 0.53 -19.75
N CYS A 217 12.80 1.32 -19.93
CA CYS A 217 12.39 1.82 -21.24
C CYS A 217 13.50 2.65 -21.90
N GLN A 218 13.91 2.25 -23.10
CA GLN A 218 14.95 2.90 -23.89
C GLN A 218 14.63 4.37 -24.23
N ARG A 219 13.35 4.75 -24.23
CA ARG A 219 12.91 6.11 -24.57
C ARG A 219 12.69 7.01 -23.35
N CYS A 220 11.95 6.53 -22.35
CA CYS A 220 11.54 7.37 -21.21
C CYS A 220 12.16 6.94 -19.87
N GLY A 221 12.97 5.89 -19.83
CA GLY A 221 13.63 5.40 -18.61
C GLY A 221 12.68 4.79 -17.57
N THR A 222 11.38 4.70 -17.84
CA THR A 222 10.44 4.09 -16.88
C THR A 222 10.77 2.62 -16.65
N THR A 223 10.66 2.22 -15.39
CA THR A 223 10.70 0.83 -14.92
C THR A 223 9.35 0.39 -14.35
N THR A 224 8.39 1.31 -14.24
CA THR A 224 7.10 1.11 -13.56
C THR A 224 5.97 0.78 -14.53
N ILE A 225 6.07 1.23 -15.79
CA ILE A 225 5.08 0.93 -16.84
C ILE A 225 5.48 -0.38 -17.53
N ALA A 226 4.53 -1.30 -17.71
CA ALA A 226 4.80 -2.60 -18.33
C ALA A 226 5.54 -2.49 -19.68
N HIS A 227 6.51 -3.39 -19.90
CA HIS A 227 7.26 -3.55 -21.14
C HIS A 227 6.36 -4.10 -22.24
N ALA A 228 6.47 -3.54 -23.45
CA ALA A 228 5.75 -4.03 -24.62
C ALA A 228 6.64 -4.90 -25.51
N ALA A 229 7.64 -4.30 -26.16
CA ALA A 229 8.61 -5.00 -27.01
C ALA A 229 9.87 -4.13 -27.26
N HIS A 230 10.98 -4.77 -27.66
CA HIS A 230 12.23 -4.12 -28.07
C HIS A 230 12.77 -3.07 -27.09
N GLY A 231 12.62 -3.29 -25.78
CA GLY A 231 13.03 -2.30 -24.78
C GLY A 231 12.18 -1.03 -24.70
N TYR A 232 10.94 -1.00 -25.18
CA TYR A 232 10.01 0.13 -25.00
C TYR A 232 8.81 -0.22 -24.12
N CYS A 233 8.36 0.73 -23.29
CA CYS A 233 7.10 0.60 -22.54
C CYS A 233 5.88 0.72 -23.46
N HIS A 234 4.70 0.34 -22.98
CA HIS A 234 3.45 0.41 -23.73
C HIS A 234 3.15 1.78 -24.37
N ASP A 235 3.55 2.88 -23.75
CA ASP A 235 3.28 4.23 -24.28
C ASP A 235 4.32 4.67 -25.33
N CYS A 236 5.57 4.24 -25.16
CA CYS A 236 6.67 4.59 -26.05
C CYS A 236 6.73 3.69 -27.29
N TYR A 237 6.31 2.43 -27.17
CA TYR A 237 6.37 1.45 -28.24
C TYR A 237 5.58 1.86 -29.50
N PRO A 238 4.32 2.36 -29.42
CA PRO A 238 3.59 2.87 -30.58
C PRO A 238 4.25 4.09 -31.24
N GLN A 239 5.00 4.89 -30.48
CA GLN A 239 5.68 6.07 -31.01
C GLN A 239 6.91 5.68 -31.81
N MET A 240 7.72 4.75 -31.27
CA MET A 240 8.85 4.16 -31.99
C MET A 240 8.37 3.47 -33.28
N ARG A 241 7.30 2.66 -33.21
CA ARG A 241 6.66 2.06 -34.40
C ARG A 241 6.27 3.11 -35.44
N ARG A 242 5.64 4.21 -35.04
CA ARG A 242 5.30 5.32 -35.94
C ARG A 242 6.52 5.96 -36.59
N GLN A 243 7.63 6.10 -35.86
CA GLN A 243 8.89 6.64 -36.40
C GLN A 243 9.48 5.69 -37.45
N LEU A 244 9.55 4.39 -37.17
CA LEU A 244 10.03 3.40 -38.13
C LEU A 244 9.19 3.36 -39.41
N ARG A 245 7.86 3.49 -39.31
CA ARG A 245 6.97 3.61 -40.48
C ARG A 245 7.28 4.83 -41.34
N ARG A 246 7.44 6.00 -40.70
CA ARG A 246 7.74 7.26 -41.40
C ARG A 246 9.08 7.21 -42.09
N ALA A 247 10.06 6.55 -41.49
CA ALA A 247 11.37 6.35 -42.07
C ALA A 247 11.41 5.27 -43.18
N GLY A 248 10.31 4.55 -43.42
CA GLY A 248 10.29 3.39 -44.32
C GLY A 248 11.12 2.21 -43.83
N ILE A 249 11.62 2.27 -42.59
CA ILE A 249 12.49 1.25 -41.96
C ILE A 249 11.66 0.11 -41.38
N GLU A 250 10.45 0.40 -40.89
CA GLU A 250 9.47 -0.66 -40.70
C GLU A 250 9.13 -1.13 -42.10
N GLN A 251 9.94 -2.06 -42.61
CA GLN A 251 9.51 -2.99 -43.62
C GLN A 251 8.15 -3.41 -43.09
N ARG A 252 7.07 -3.00 -43.79
CA ARG A 252 5.82 -3.74 -43.71
C ARG A 252 6.32 -5.16 -43.71
N ILE A 253 6.12 -5.91 -42.60
CA ILE A 253 6.32 -7.35 -42.61
C ILE A 253 5.73 -7.72 -43.94
N LYS A 254 6.60 -8.07 -44.91
CA LYS A 254 6.15 -8.16 -46.28
C LYS A 254 4.94 -9.06 -46.16
N HIS A 255 3.90 -8.80 -46.94
CA HIS A 255 2.87 -9.81 -47.13
C HIS A 255 3.59 -10.98 -47.84
N TYR A 256 4.53 -11.64 -47.14
CA TYR A 256 4.98 -12.98 -47.36
C TYR A 256 3.68 -13.72 -47.46
N GLU A 257 3.49 -14.30 -48.64
CA GLU A 257 2.80 -15.55 -48.85
C GLU A 257 1.72 -15.79 -47.82
N TRP A 258 0.48 -15.72 -48.28
CA TRP A 258 -0.73 -15.70 -47.48
C TRP A 258 -0.66 -16.50 -46.17
N SER A 259 0.03 -17.65 -46.12
CA SER A 259 0.77 -18.16 -44.94
C SER A 259 2.10 -18.83 -45.37
N HIS A 260 3.07 -19.00 -44.46
CA HIS A 260 4.30 -19.79 -44.75
C HIS A 260 4.00 -21.28 -44.99
N ALA A 261 2.96 -21.82 -44.35
CA ALA A 261 2.61 -23.24 -44.43
C ALA A 261 1.45 -23.51 -45.39
N TYR A 262 0.74 -22.47 -45.83
CA TYR A 262 -0.46 -22.60 -46.61
C TYR A 262 -0.48 -21.53 -47.69
N PRO A 263 -0.68 -21.88 -48.97
CA PRO A 263 -0.65 -20.90 -50.06
C PRO A 263 -1.96 -20.09 -50.18
N ALA A 264 -3.08 -20.61 -49.66
CA ALA A 264 -4.40 -19.96 -49.67
C ALA A 264 -5.31 -20.51 -48.56
N CYS A 265 -6.39 -19.80 -48.24
CA CYS A 265 -7.36 -20.24 -47.22
C CYS A 265 -7.85 -21.66 -47.47
N VAL A 266 -7.67 -22.56 -46.49
CA VAL A 266 -8.07 -23.98 -46.58
C VAL A 266 -9.57 -24.14 -46.83
N ALA A 267 -10.40 -23.20 -46.36
CA ALA A 267 -11.84 -23.27 -46.51
C ALA A 267 -12.40 -22.59 -47.78
N CYS A 268 -11.80 -21.49 -48.26
CA CYS A 268 -12.37 -20.71 -49.36
C CYS A 268 -11.39 -20.32 -50.46
N GLY A 269 -10.13 -20.75 -50.39
CA GLY A 269 -9.11 -20.49 -51.41
C GLY A 269 -8.66 -19.03 -51.54
N THR A 270 -9.17 -18.11 -50.71
CA THR A 270 -8.77 -16.70 -50.81
C THR A 270 -7.31 -16.49 -50.39
N THR A 271 -6.61 -15.65 -51.15
CA THR A 271 -5.29 -15.07 -50.82
C THR A 271 -5.38 -13.56 -50.58
N SER A 272 -6.55 -12.95 -50.79
CA SER A 272 -6.74 -11.49 -50.78
C SER A 272 -6.79 -10.87 -49.37
N HIS A 273 -6.88 -11.71 -48.33
CA HIS A 273 -6.99 -11.27 -46.94
C HIS A 273 -5.99 -12.02 -46.06
N PRO A 274 -5.45 -11.38 -45.00
CA PRO A 274 -4.48 -12.01 -44.11
C PRO A 274 -5.02 -13.31 -43.49
N HIS A 275 -4.17 -14.33 -43.42
CA HIS A 275 -4.48 -15.55 -42.69
C HIS A 275 -4.59 -15.28 -41.18
N ASN A 276 -5.38 -16.11 -40.53
CA ASN A 276 -5.38 -16.27 -39.09
C ASN A 276 -4.80 -17.67 -38.75
N GLY A 277 -5.02 -18.19 -37.56
CA GLY A 277 -4.57 -19.54 -37.20
C GLY A 277 -5.07 -20.65 -38.15
N HIS A 278 -4.28 -21.73 -38.25
CA HIS A 278 -4.61 -22.98 -38.96
C HIS A 278 -4.87 -22.87 -40.47
N GLY A 279 -4.34 -21.85 -41.14
CA GLY A 279 -4.55 -21.72 -42.58
C GLY A 279 -6.00 -21.36 -42.92
N TYR A 280 -6.68 -20.56 -42.11
CA TYR A 280 -7.97 -19.97 -42.47
C TYR A 280 -7.86 -18.45 -42.58
N CYS A 281 -8.55 -17.86 -43.56
CA CYS A 281 -8.76 -16.41 -43.56
C CYS A 281 -9.61 -16.02 -42.34
N ARG A 282 -9.50 -14.75 -41.91
CA ARG A 282 -10.21 -14.26 -40.71
C ARG A 282 -11.72 -14.62 -40.70
N PRO A 283 -12.51 -14.42 -41.77
CA PRO A 283 -13.92 -14.84 -41.80
C PRO A 283 -14.14 -16.34 -41.57
N CYS A 284 -13.38 -17.20 -42.26
CA CYS A 284 -13.49 -18.65 -42.11
C CYS A 284 -13.06 -19.13 -40.72
N TYR A 285 -12.00 -18.53 -40.16
CA TYR A 285 -11.56 -18.81 -38.80
C TYR A 285 -12.65 -18.53 -37.78
N TRP A 286 -13.28 -17.35 -37.84
CA TRP A 286 -14.35 -17.00 -36.90
C TRP A 286 -15.61 -17.85 -37.09
N ARG A 287 -15.92 -18.26 -38.33
CA ARG A 287 -17.03 -19.17 -38.60
C ARG A 287 -16.82 -20.54 -37.95
N LEU A 288 -15.60 -21.08 -38.03
CA LEU A 288 -15.27 -22.43 -37.54
C LEU A 288 -14.98 -22.45 -36.03
N PHE A 289 -14.29 -21.44 -35.49
CA PHE A 289 -13.78 -21.45 -34.12
C PHE A 289 -14.41 -20.37 -33.22
N GLY A 290 -15.03 -19.35 -33.80
CA GLY A 290 -15.60 -18.23 -33.06
C GLY A 290 -16.91 -18.55 -32.33
N SER A 291 -17.65 -19.53 -32.80
CA SER A 291 -18.92 -19.97 -32.19
C SER A 291 -18.71 -20.75 -30.90
N ALA A 292 -17.66 -21.58 -30.82
CA ALA A 292 -17.32 -22.33 -29.61
C ALA A 292 -16.97 -21.42 -28.42
N GLN A 293 -16.27 -20.30 -28.67
CA GLN A 293 -15.94 -19.32 -27.62
C GLN A 293 -17.15 -18.50 -27.14
N ARG A 294 -18.15 -18.27 -27.99
CA ARG A 294 -19.39 -17.59 -27.56
C ARG A 294 -20.32 -18.50 -26.78
N ALA A 295 -20.39 -19.78 -27.14
CA ALA A 295 -21.16 -20.77 -26.40
C ALA A 295 -20.58 -20.99 -24.98
N ALA A 296 -19.25 -20.99 -24.84
CA ALA A 296 -18.58 -21.12 -23.54
C ALA A 296 -18.60 -19.84 -22.67
N ALA A 297 -18.95 -18.68 -23.24
CA ALA A 297 -19.04 -17.41 -22.50
C ALA A 297 -20.48 -17.06 -22.06
N LEU A 298 -21.47 -17.85 -22.51
CA LEU A 298 -22.89 -17.68 -22.19
C LEU A 298 -23.45 -18.84 -21.33
N GLY A 299 -22.60 -19.79 -20.94
CA GLY A 299 -22.87 -20.80 -19.92
C GLY A 299 -22.01 -20.57 -18.69
#